data_AF-Q7WXV9-F1
#
_entry.id   AF-Q7WXV9-F1
#
_cell.length_a   1.000
_cell.length_b   1.000
_cell.length_c   1.000
_cell.angle_alpha   90.00
_cell.angle_beta   90.00
_cell.angle_gamma   90.00
#
_symmetry.space_group_name_H-M   'P 1'
#
loop_
_entity.id
_entity.type
_entity.pdbx_description
1 polymer ?
#
loop_
_entity_poly.entity_id
_entity_poly.type
_entity_poly.pdbx_seq_one_letter_code
_entity_poly.pdbx_strand_id
1 'polypeptide(L)'
;MSKSTINEAVLTQVLNHLRNGQLRRCAEMGLRPEILAQLQQPAVMSILTNTPVSWVDVRVNIDVMEKILATAERSAQEDLQIERALKLGATTTMIQSFFGLSPEDTATKRLMLEIHPRRGRWRQLDEQIERQIWFRWEHLMQENQVRLEDSMELLDIAMILTEEINAGIEQDSPEFISLAIVWSLIQSWLKDGLYPSGKSSQSQAGLQKSQSTLYLASVSSHLPHSAPSATTQVNAETERQQLLNLVQSEGDTAP
;
A
#
# COMPACT_ATOMS: atom_id res chain seq x y z
N MET A 1 32.47 -0.36 -34.51
CA MET A 1 32.79 -1.02 -33.22
C MET A 1 31.92 -0.35 -32.17
N SER A 2 30.93 -1.05 -31.63
CA SER A 2 29.97 -0.48 -30.67
C SER A 2 30.64 -0.22 -29.32
N LYS A 3 30.45 1.00 -28.79
CA LYS A 3 30.96 1.37 -27.46
C LYS A 3 30.19 0.63 -26.37
N SER A 4 30.86 0.29 -25.28
CA SER A 4 30.22 -0.29 -24.10
C SER A 4 29.48 0.80 -23.32
N THR A 5 28.15 0.74 -23.29
CA THR A 5 27.30 1.72 -22.58
C THR A 5 27.54 1.71 -21.07
N ILE A 6 27.92 0.56 -20.51
CA ILE A 6 28.21 0.45 -19.08
C ILE A 6 29.55 1.09 -18.71
N ASN A 7 30.57 0.95 -19.57
CA ASN A 7 31.85 1.62 -19.38
C ASN A 7 31.64 3.14 -19.39
N GLU A 8 30.83 3.65 -20.32
CA GLU A 8 30.50 5.07 -20.41
C GLU A 8 29.73 5.58 -19.19
N ALA A 9 28.73 4.82 -18.71
CA ALA A 9 27.95 5.18 -17.53
C ALA A 9 28.83 5.26 -16.27
N VAL A 10 29.67 4.25 -16.04
CA VAL A 10 30.59 4.25 -14.88
C VAL A 10 31.63 5.35 -15.01
N LEU A 11 32.23 5.54 -16.18
CA LEU A 11 33.23 6.58 -16.39
C LEU A 11 32.63 7.99 -16.17
N THR A 12 31.41 8.23 -16.65
CA THR A 12 30.68 9.48 -16.41
C THR A 12 30.45 9.71 -14.91
N GLN A 13 30.05 8.67 -14.19
CA GLN A 13 29.83 8.75 -12.74
C GLN A 13 31.13 9.03 -11.97
N VAL A 14 32.23 8.38 -12.36
CA VAL A 14 33.57 8.61 -11.79
C VAL A 14 34.03 10.05 -11.99
N LEU A 15 33.82 10.60 -13.18
CA LEU A 15 34.16 11.99 -13.48
C LEU A 15 33.31 12.99 -12.68
N ASN A 16 32.03 12.71 -12.50
CA ASN A 16 31.15 13.51 -11.65
C ASN A 16 31.64 13.52 -10.19
N HIS A 17 32.03 12.36 -9.66
CA HIS A 17 32.62 12.27 -8.33
C HIS A 17 33.95 13.02 -8.22
N LEU A 18 34.84 12.91 -9.22
CA LEU A 18 36.11 13.64 -9.26
C LEU A 18 35.90 15.16 -9.29
N ARG A 19 34.99 15.65 -10.14
CA ARG A 19 34.66 17.09 -10.24
C ARG A 19 34.09 17.66 -8.94
N ASN A 20 33.38 16.85 -8.17
CA ASN A 20 32.80 17.23 -6.88
C ASN A 20 33.73 16.97 -5.68
N GLY A 21 34.98 16.55 -5.90
CA GLY A 21 35.93 16.23 -4.83
C GLY A 21 35.58 14.98 -4.02
N GLN A 22 34.70 14.11 -4.52
CA GLN A 22 34.16 12.94 -3.83
C GLN A 22 35.07 11.70 -4.00
N LEU A 23 36.35 11.83 -3.66
CA LEU A 23 37.37 10.77 -3.84
C LEU A 23 37.02 9.47 -3.11
N ARG A 24 36.35 9.57 -1.96
CA ARG A 24 35.86 8.41 -1.20
C ARG A 24 34.88 7.56 -2.01
N ARG A 25 33.98 8.17 -2.77
CA ARG A 25 33.02 7.46 -3.62
C ARG A 25 33.71 6.76 -4.80
N CYS A 26 34.78 7.36 -5.34
CA CYS A 26 35.62 6.70 -6.33
C CYS A 26 36.32 5.46 -5.76
N ALA A 27 36.82 5.54 -4.52
CA ALA A 27 37.43 4.41 -3.84
C ALA A 27 36.41 3.29 -3.52
N GLU A 28 35.18 3.66 -3.14
CA GLU A 28 34.06 2.70 -2.91
C GLU A 28 33.68 1.94 -4.19
N MET A 29 33.87 2.54 -5.37
CA MET A 29 33.73 1.87 -6.67
C MET A 29 34.93 0.96 -7.02
N GLY A 30 35.92 0.84 -6.13
CA GLY A 30 37.13 0.02 -6.34
C GLY A 30 38.23 0.68 -7.17
N LEU A 31 38.13 1.98 -7.47
CA LEU A 31 39.17 2.69 -8.21
C LEU A 31 40.33 3.08 -7.28
N ARG A 32 41.54 2.74 -7.72
CA ARG A 32 42.76 3.10 -7.00
C ARG A 32 43.17 4.55 -7.29
N PRO A 33 43.80 5.25 -6.33
CA PRO A 33 44.22 6.65 -6.51
C PRO A 33 45.10 6.89 -7.74
N GLU A 34 45.96 5.94 -8.11
CA GLU A 34 46.85 6.07 -9.26
C GLU A 34 46.07 6.09 -10.58
N ILE A 35 44.96 5.33 -10.65
CA ILE A 35 44.06 5.33 -11.81
C ILE A 35 43.29 6.65 -11.88
N LEU A 36 42.83 7.18 -10.73
CA LEU A 36 42.14 8.47 -10.66
C LEU A 36 43.02 9.63 -11.14
N ALA A 37 44.32 9.61 -10.83
CA ALA A 37 45.27 10.59 -11.32
C ALA A 37 45.44 10.53 -12.86
N GLN A 38 45.48 9.32 -13.42
CA GLN A 38 45.59 9.13 -14.88
C GLN A 38 44.30 9.51 -15.62
N LEU A 39 43.13 9.33 -15.00
CA LEU A 39 41.83 9.70 -15.56
C LEU A 39 41.66 11.20 -15.82
N GLN A 40 42.52 12.06 -15.25
CA GLN A 40 42.53 13.49 -15.57
C GLN A 40 43.08 13.78 -16.97
N GLN A 41 43.77 12.82 -17.59
CA GLN A 41 44.35 12.98 -18.92
C GLN A 41 43.30 12.71 -20.01
N PRO A 42 43.02 13.67 -20.92
CA PRO A 42 42.01 13.50 -21.97
C PRO A 42 42.26 12.29 -22.90
N ALA A 43 43.53 11.94 -23.13
CA ALA A 43 43.91 10.78 -23.94
C ALA A 43 43.48 9.45 -23.30
N VAL A 44 43.70 9.29 -21.99
CA VAL A 44 43.31 8.09 -21.24
C VAL A 44 41.78 7.96 -21.23
N MET A 45 41.07 9.07 -21.03
CA MET A 45 39.61 9.10 -21.09
C MET A 45 39.09 8.65 -22.46
N SER A 46 39.65 9.19 -23.55
CA SER A 46 39.24 8.82 -24.91
C SER A 46 39.40 7.33 -25.18
N ILE A 47 40.49 6.72 -24.70
CA ILE A 47 40.74 5.29 -24.85
C ILE A 47 39.71 4.47 -24.07
N LEU A 48 39.48 4.80 -22.78
CA LEU A 48 38.57 4.06 -21.91
C LEU A 48 37.11 4.15 -22.38
N THR A 49 36.68 5.31 -22.89
CA THR A 49 35.33 5.51 -23.45
C THR A 49 35.11 4.73 -24.74
N ASN A 50 36.12 4.68 -25.62
CA ASN A 50 35.98 4.08 -26.96
C ASN A 50 36.36 2.60 -27.01
N THR A 51 36.75 2.01 -25.87
CA THR A 51 37.11 0.59 -25.79
C THR A 51 35.85 -0.29 -25.94
N PRO A 52 35.85 -1.28 -26.85
CA PRO A 52 34.72 -2.19 -27.06
C PRO A 52 34.61 -3.29 -25.99
N VAL A 53 35.68 -3.52 -25.22
CA VAL A 53 35.74 -4.50 -24.14
C VAL A 53 35.23 -3.89 -22.83
N SER A 54 34.32 -4.58 -22.13
CA SER A 54 33.90 -4.16 -20.79
C SER A 54 35.06 -4.28 -19.82
N TRP A 55 35.41 -3.18 -19.17
CA TRP A 55 36.36 -3.16 -18.05
C TRP A 55 35.64 -2.95 -16.71
N VAL A 56 34.31 -2.85 -16.74
CA VAL A 56 33.43 -2.79 -15.57
C VAL A 56 32.78 -4.16 -15.34
N ASP A 57 32.87 -4.65 -14.11
CA ASP A 57 32.03 -5.74 -13.58
C ASP A 57 31.02 -5.14 -12.61
N VAL A 58 29.72 -5.23 -12.93
CA VAL A 58 28.64 -4.68 -12.10
C VAL A 58 28.03 -5.80 -11.27
N ARG A 59 28.05 -5.64 -9.95
CA ARG A 59 27.40 -6.56 -9.02
C ARG A 59 26.31 -5.84 -8.26
N VAL A 60 25.09 -6.36 -8.36
CA VAL A 60 23.97 -5.93 -7.53
C VAL A 60 23.93 -6.83 -6.31
N ASN A 61 23.95 -6.23 -5.12
CA ASN A 61 23.71 -6.96 -3.89
C ASN A 61 22.19 -7.19 -3.75
N ILE A 62 21.72 -8.33 -4.28
CA ILE A 62 20.30 -8.67 -4.32
C ILE A 62 19.73 -8.74 -2.89
N ASP A 63 20.44 -9.33 -1.93
CA ASP A 63 19.98 -9.43 -0.54
C ASP A 63 19.73 -8.06 0.10
N VAL A 64 20.59 -7.07 -0.18
CA VAL A 64 20.41 -5.71 0.32
C VAL A 64 19.27 -5.02 -0.41
N MET A 65 19.16 -5.19 -1.73
CA MET A 65 18.07 -4.63 -2.53
C MET A 65 16.71 -5.15 -2.07
N GLU A 66 16.57 -6.47 -1.86
CA GLU A 66 15.36 -7.10 -1.34
C GLU A 66 15.00 -6.58 0.05
N LYS A 67 15.99 -6.39 0.94
CA LYS A 67 15.75 -5.78 2.27
C LYS A 67 15.27 -4.34 2.17
N ILE A 68 15.82 -3.54 1.26
CA ILE A 68 15.37 -2.15 1.02
C ILE A 68 13.93 -2.17 0.49
N LEU A 69 13.62 -3.02 -0.48
CA LEU A 69 12.28 -3.16 -1.04
C LEU A 69 11.26 -3.63 0.00
N ALA A 70 11.59 -4.65 0.80
CA ALA A 70 10.71 -5.13 1.87
C ALA A 70 10.49 -4.08 2.97
N THR A 71 11.49 -3.23 3.23
CA THR A 71 11.34 -2.11 4.17
C THR A 71 10.45 -1.02 3.56
N ALA A 72 10.62 -0.71 2.28
CA ALA A 72 9.77 0.24 1.57
C ALA A 72 8.32 -0.24 1.48
N GLU A 73 8.08 -1.52 1.19
CA GLU A 73 6.75 -2.13 1.16
C GLU A 73 6.08 -2.09 2.53
N ARG A 74 6.81 -2.45 3.60
CA ARG A 74 6.30 -2.33 4.98
C ARG A 74 5.92 -0.88 5.32
N SER A 75 6.77 0.09 4.94
CA SER A 75 6.48 1.51 5.15
C SER A 75 5.25 1.97 4.36
N ALA A 76 5.10 1.54 3.11
CA ALA A 76 3.94 1.89 2.28
C ALA A 76 2.64 1.29 2.85
N GLN A 77 2.71 0.06 3.37
CA GLN A 77 1.56 -0.59 3.98
C GLN A 77 1.17 0.07 5.31
N GLU A 78 2.15 0.47 6.11
CA GLU A 78 1.91 1.28 7.32
C GLU A 78 1.27 2.62 6.98
N ASP A 79 1.77 3.30 5.93
CA ASP A 79 1.19 4.56 5.47
C ASP A 79 -0.29 4.43 5.08
N LEU A 80 -0.64 3.37 4.35
CA LEU A 80 -2.03 3.06 3.99
C LEU A 80 -2.89 2.77 5.23
N GLN A 81 -2.36 2.05 6.23
CA GLN A 81 -3.08 1.79 7.48
C GLN A 81 -3.31 3.08 8.29
N ILE A 82 -2.33 3.98 8.33
CA ILE A 82 -2.48 5.30 8.97
C ILE A 82 -3.58 6.10 8.27
N GLU A 83 -3.58 6.16 6.93
CA GLU A 83 -4.61 6.88 6.18
C GLU A 83 -6.00 6.29 6.41
N ARG A 84 -6.11 4.96 6.41
CA ARG A 84 -7.35 4.24 6.71
C ARG A 84 -7.85 4.58 8.11
N ALA A 85 -7.01 4.47 9.13
CA ALA A 85 -7.36 4.80 10.50
C ALA A 85 -7.81 6.27 10.64
N LEU A 86 -7.12 7.20 9.97
CA LEU A 86 -7.48 8.62 9.97
C LEU A 86 -8.85 8.87 9.33
N LYS A 87 -9.13 8.26 8.18
CA LYS A 87 -10.45 8.35 7.51
C LYS A 87 -11.57 7.77 8.37
N LEU A 88 -11.29 6.76 9.16
CA LEU A 88 -12.24 6.19 10.11
C LEU A 88 -12.39 7.01 11.40
N GLY A 89 -11.67 8.12 11.55
CA GLY A 89 -11.79 9.01 12.71
C GLY A 89 -10.93 8.59 13.90
N ALA A 90 -9.78 7.95 13.67
CA ALA A 90 -8.77 7.72 14.71
C ALA A 90 -8.34 9.06 15.35
N THR A 91 -8.18 9.06 16.67
CA THR A 91 -7.63 10.22 17.39
C THR A 91 -6.12 10.34 17.15
N THR A 92 -5.57 11.53 17.40
CA THR A 92 -4.11 11.71 17.39
C THR A 92 -3.40 10.78 18.37
N THR A 93 -4.01 10.51 19.53
CA THR A 93 -3.46 9.58 20.52
C THR A 93 -3.42 8.14 20.00
N MET A 94 -4.44 7.68 19.28
CA MET A 94 -4.43 6.36 18.64
C MET A 94 -3.31 6.28 17.61
N ILE A 95 -3.24 7.26 16.71
CA ILE A 95 -2.22 7.28 15.65
C ILE A 95 -0.80 7.27 16.24
N GLN A 96 -0.56 8.06 17.29
CA GLN A 96 0.73 8.06 17.99
C GLN A 96 1.00 6.73 18.69
N SER A 97 0.01 6.11 19.34
CA SER A 97 0.20 4.85 20.08
C SER A 97 0.45 3.63 19.19
N PHE A 98 -0.19 3.58 18.00
CA PHE A 98 -0.12 2.43 17.11
C PHE A 98 0.97 2.57 16.04
N PHE A 99 1.21 3.78 15.55
CA PHE A 99 2.10 4.03 14.42
C PHE A 99 3.29 4.93 14.78
N GLY A 100 3.39 5.43 16.01
CA GLY A 100 4.49 6.30 16.44
C GLY A 100 4.50 7.69 15.78
N LEU A 101 3.50 8.01 14.96
CA LEU A 101 3.44 9.26 14.21
C LEU A 101 3.18 10.45 15.15
N SER A 102 3.92 11.53 14.98
CA SER A 102 3.83 12.69 15.86
C SER A 102 2.48 13.42 15.72
N PRO A 103 2.03 14.20 16.73
CA PRO A 103 0.83 15.01 16.60
C PRO A 103 0.86 16.02 15.44
N GLU A 104 2.03 16.57 15.14
CA GLU A 104 2.24 17.53 14.04
C GLU A 104 2.10 16.84 12.68
N ASP A 105 2.75 15.70 12.49
CA ASP A 105 2.66 14.91 11.27
C ASP A 105 1.23 14.38 11.08
N THR A 106 0.57 13.95 12.16
CA THR A 106 -0.83 13.51 12.13
C THR A 106 -1.75 14.65 11.68
N ALA A 107 -1.56 15.87 12.19
CA ALA A 107 -2.34 17.03 11.78
C ALA A 107 -2.10 17.36 10.30
N THR A 108 -0.84 17.32 9.86
CA THR A 108 -0.45 17.55 8.47
C THR A 108 -1.09 16.52 7.54
N LYS A 109 -1.04 15.23 7.89
CA LYS A 109 -1.64 14.15 7.10
C LYS A 109 -3.16 14.27 7.02
N ARG A 110 -3.84 14.68 8.10
CA ARG A 110 -5.30 14.98 8.05
C ARG A 110 -5.63 16.11 7.08
N LEU A 111 -4.82 17.17 7.06
CA LEU A 111 -5.00 18.27 6.11
C LEU A 111 -4.81 17.81 4.66
N MET A 112 -3.80 16.98 4.40
CA MET A 112 -3.54 16.41 3.07
C MET A 112 -4.68 15.50 2.59
N LEU A 113 -5.32 14.77 3.50
CA LEU A 113 -6.46 13.89 3.22
C LEU A 113 -7.80 14.63 3.22
N GLU A 114 -7.82 15.96 3.40
CA GLU A 114 -9.04 16.77 3.52
C GLU A 114 -10.00 16.28 4.62
N ILE A 115 -9.45 15.69 5.68
CA ILE A 115 -10.23 15.20 6.82
C ILE A 115 -10.53 16.37 7.75
N HIS A 116 -11.80 16.75 7.83
CA HIS A 116 -12.26 17.85 8.66
C HIS A 116 -12.56 17.35 10.08
N PRO A 117 -12.03 17.98 11.14
CA PRO A 117 -12.36 17.59 12.50
C PRO A 117 -13.85 17.75 12.77
N ARG A 118 -14.52 16.68 13.19
CA ARG A 118 -15.92 16.73 13.62
C ARG A 118 -16.08 17.73 14.77
N ARG A 119 -17.02 18.67 14.62
CA ARG A 119 -17.37 19.65 15.66
C ARG A 119 -18.60 19.19 16.44
N GLY A 120 -18.54 19.23 17.76
CA GLY A 120 -19.66 18.91 18.65
C GLY A 120 -19.36 17.82 19.67
N ARG A 121 -20.29 17.58 20.61
CA ARG A 121 -20.22 16.44 21.52
C ARG A 121 -20.55 15.17 20.75
N TRP A 122 -19.81 14.11 21.02
CA TRP A 122 -20.15 12.77 20.57
C TRP A 122 -21.56 12.41 21.04
N ARG A 123 -22.37 11.86 20.15
CA ARG A 123 -23.66 11.28 20.54
C ARG A 123 -23.38 10.09 21.45
N GLN A 124 -24.20 9.93 22.49
CA GLN A 124 -24.25 8.67 23.21
C GLN A 124 -24.76 7.61 22.22
N LEU A 125 -24.05 6.49 22.11
CA LEU A 125 -24.47 5.40 21.25
C LEU A 125 -25.78 4.81 21.76
N ASP A 126 -26.63 4.39 20.83
CA ASP A 126 -27.82 3.62 21.16
C ASP A 126 -27.42 2.19 21.56
N GLU A 127 -28.12 1.63 22.56
CA GLU A 127 -27.89 0.26 23.05
C GLU A 127 -28.10 -0.78 21.95
N GLN A 128 -28.95 -0.50 20.95
CA GLN A 128 -29.09 -1.35 19.76
C GLN A 128 -27.79 -1.40 18.94
N ILE A 129 -27.16 -0.25 18.73
CA ILE A 129 -25.93 -0.13 17.95
C ILE A 129 -24.75 -0.76 18.70
N GLU A 130 -24.64 -0.51 20.01
CA GLU A 130 -23.59 -1.14 20.83
C GLU A 130 -23.66 -2.67 20.78
N ARG A 131 -24.88 -3.24 20.83
CA ARG A 131 -25.08 -4.69 20.66
C ARG A 131 -24.68 -5.19 19.27
N GLN A 132 -24.98 -4.43 18.22
CA GLN A 132 -24.56 -4.78 16.86
C GLN A 132 -23.03 -4.78 16.73
N ILE A 133 -22.36 -3.75 17.27
CA ILE A 133 -20.89 -3.67 17.35
C ILE A 133 -20.35 -4.90 18.08
N TRP A 134 -20.93 -5.27 19.23
CA TRP A 134 -20.52 -6.43 20.01
C TRP A 134 -20.57 -7.74 19.21
N PHE A 135 -21.74 -8.08 18.66
CA PHE A 135 -21.91 -9.35 17.95
C PHE A 135 -21.01 -9.44 16.71
N ARG A 136 -20.85 -8.33 15.99
CA ARG A 136 -20.02 -8.32 14.79
C ARG A 136 -18.53 -8.39 15.14
N TRP A 137 -18.11 -7.69 16.19
CA TRP A 137 -16.75 -7.79 16.73
C TRP A 137 -16.41 -9.22 17.14
N GLU A 138 -17.28 -9.87 17.92
CA GLU A 138 -17.08 -11.26 18.37
C GLU A 138 -16.94 -12.23 17.18
N HIS A 139 -17.78 -12.08 16.15
CA HIS A 139 -17.67 -12.86 14.92
C HIS A 139 -16.33 -12.65 14.22
N LEU A 140 -15.92 -11.39 14.02
CA LEU A 140 -14.67 -11.06 13.35
C LEU A 140 -13.44 -11.58 14.12
N MET A 141 -13.47 -11.54 15.45
CA MET A 141 -12.41 -12.09 16.29
C MET A 141 -12.27 -13.62 16.11
N GLN A 142 -13.39 -14.35 16.02
CA GLN A 142 -13.40 -15.80 15.80
C GLN A 142 -12.97 -16.19 14.39
N GLU A 143 -13.50 -15.49 13.37
CA GLU A 143 -13.21 -15.73 11.96
C GLU A 143 -11.73 -15.53 11.63
N ASN A 144 -11.12 -14.48 12.20
CA ASN A 144 -9.74 -14.10 11.94
C ASN A 144 -8.74 -14.68 12.96
N GLN A 145 -9.19 -15.41 13.97
CA GLN A 145 -8.37 -16.05 15.02
C GLN A 145 -7.42 -15.07 15.72
N VAL A 146 -7.90 -13.85 15.98
CA VAL A 146 -7.08 -12.75 16.50
C VAL A 146 -6.67 -12.99 17.94
N ARG A 147 -5.39 -12.73 18.24
CA ARG A 147 -4.85 -12.81 19.60
C ARG A 147 -5.10 -11.51 20.35
N LEU A 148 -5.55 -11.61 21.61
CA LEU A 148 -5.84 -10.43 22.42
C LEU A 148 -4.58 -9.62 22.76
N GLU A 149 -3.40 -10.25 22.70
CA GLU A 149 -2.11 -9.61 22.93
C GLU A 149 -1.61 -8.80 21.72
N ASP A 150 -2.13 -9.07 20.52
CA ASP A 150 -1.74 -8.36 19.30
C ASP A 150 -2.63 -7.14 19.09
N SER A 151 -2.14 -6.00 19.56
CA SER A 151 -2.86 -4.72 19.48
C SER A 151 -3.08 -4.25 18.05
N MET A 152 -2.22 -4.64 17.10
CA MET A 152 -2.36 -4.27 15.68
C MET A 152 -3.43 -5.10 14.99
N GLU A 153 -3.52 -6.41 15.28
CA GLU A 153 -4.63 -7.23 14.80
C GLU A 153 -5.97 -6.74 15.37
N LEU A 154 -6.02 -6.40 16.66
CA LEU A 154 -7.22 -5.80 17.28
C LEU A 154 -7.62 -4.47 16.62
N LEU A 155 -6.64 -3.62 16.31
CA LEU A 155 -6.89 -2.36 15.60
C LEU A 155 -7.47 -2.63 14.20
N ASP A 156 -6.94 -3.61 13.47
CA ASP A 156 -7.44 -3.97 12.14
C ASP A 156 -8.89 -4.45 12.19
N ILE A 157 -9.26 -5.29 13.16
CA ILE A 157 -10.64 -5.69 13.40
C ILE A 157 -11.53 -4.49 13.73
N ALA A 158 -11.06 -3.56 14.57
CA ALA A 158 -11.80 -2.34 14.89
C ALA A 158 -12.01 -1.47 13.64
N MET A 159 -11.02 -1.40 12.74
CA MET A 159 -11.15 -0.68 11.47
C MET A 159 -12.17 -1.35 10.54
N ILE A 160 -12.10 -2.67 10.35
CA ILE A 160 -13.09 -3.44 9.56
C ILE A 160 -14.49 -3.21 10.10
N LEU A 161 -14.67 -3.33 11.42
CA LEU A 161 -15.96 -3.13 12.08
C LEU A 161 -16.49 -1.70 11.88
N THR A 162 -15.60 -0.70 11.96
CA THR A 162 -15.96 0.70 11.75
C THR A 162 -16.39 0.94 10.30
N GLU A 163 -15.75 0.31 9.33
CA GLU A 163 -16.12 0.40 7.92
C GLU A 163 -17.48 -0.23 7.63
N GLU A 164 -17.72 -1.43 8.17
CA GLU A 164 -18.98 -2.15 7.96
C GLU A 164 -20.18 -1.41 8.55
N ILE A 165 -20.03 -0.83 9.74
CA ILE A 165 -21.13 -0.12 10.42
C ILE A 165 -21.42 1.23 9.77
N ASN A 166 -20.40 1.87 9.20
CA ASN A 166 -20.56 3.11 8.46
C ASN A 166 -20.77 2.89 6.97
N ALA A 167 -21.06 1.66 6.52
CA ALA A 167 -21.27 1.37 5.10
C ALA A 167 -22.43 2.21 4.54
N GLY A 168 -22.12 3.08 3.58
CA GLY A 168 -23.10 4.01 2.98
C GLY A 168 -23.37 5.28 3.81
N ILE A 169 -22.64 5.50 4.91
CA ILE A 169 -22.73 6.72 5.72
C ILE A 169 -21.57 7.64 5.37
N GLU A 170 -21.87 8.88 5.00
CA GLU A 170 -20.85 9.90 4.77
C GLU A 170 -20.11 10.28 6.06
N GLN A 171 -18.82 10.57 5.98
CA GLN A 171 -17.98 10.84 7.15
C GLN A 171 -18.43 12.08 7.95
N ASP A 172 -19.02 13.07 7.29
CA ASP A 172 -19.59 14.27 7.92
C ASP A 172 -21.00 14.06 8.47
N SER A 173 -21.60 12.89 8.22
CA SER A 173 -22.92 12.55 8.74
C SER A 173 -22.92 12.51 10.27
N PRO A 174 -23.98 13.01 10.91
CA PRO A 174 -24.12 12.87 12.35
C PRO A 174 -24.23 11.41 12.82
N GLU A 175 -24.59 10.50 11.91
CA GLU A 175 -24.72 9.05 12.16
C GLU A 175 -23.37 8.32 12.08
N PHE A 176 -22.33 8.95 11.55
CA PHE A 176 -21.00 8.34 11.47
C PHE A 176 -20.43 8.04 12.87
N ILE A 177 -20.00 6.80 13.06
CA ILE A 177 -19.39 6.29 14.29
C ILE A 177 -17.89 6.20 14.06
N SER A 178 -17.11 6.97 14.84
CA SER A 178 -15.65 6.98 14.67
C SER A 178 -14.99 5.73 15.23
N LEU A 179 -13.85 5.38 14.64
CA LEU A 179 -12.96 4.33 15.11
C LEU A 179 -12.57 4.53 16.58
N ALA A 180 -12.43 5.78 17.03
CA ALA A 180 -12.17 6.10 18.43
C ALA A 180 -13.26 5.59 19.37
N ILE A 181 -14.54 5.70 18.98
CA ILE A 181 -15.67 5.21 19.76
C ILE A 181 -15.66 3.68 19.77
N VAL A 182 -15.57 3.05 18.60
CA VAL A 182 -15.53 1.58 18.46
C VAL A 182 -14.39 1.00 19.28
N TRP A 183 -13.20 1.60 19.18
CA TRP A 183 -12.03 1.22 19.96
C TRP A 183 -12.29 1.33 21.46
N SER A 184 -12.89 2.43 21.93
CA SER A 184 -13.19 2.60 23.36
C SER A 184 -14.17 1.55 23.90
N LEU A 185 -15.16 1.13 23.11
CA LEU A 185 -16.09 0.06 23.47
C LEU A 185 -15.36 -1.28 23.59
N ILE A 186 -14.57 -1.64 22.58
CA ILE A 186 -13.76 -2.87 22.58
C ILE A 186 -12.86 -2.89 23.82
N GLN A 187 -12.15 -1.79 24.09
CA GLN A 187 -11.29 -1.68 25.27
C GLN A 187 -12.07 -1.81 26.59
N SER A 188 -13.30 -1.28 26.67
CA SER A 188 -14.14 -1.44 27.85
C SER A 188 -14.53 -2.90 28.08
N TRP A 189 -14.91 -3.61 27.03
CA TRP A 189 -15.29 -5.02 27.13
C TRP A 189 -14.12 -5.94 27.48
N LEU A 190 -12.93 -5.66 26.92
CA LEU A 190 -11.71 -6.38 27.26
C LEU A 190 -11.33 -6.15 28.73
N LYS A 191 -11.46 -4.91 29.21
CA LYS A 191 -11.21 -4.56 30.60
C LYS A 191 -12.19 -5.24 31.57
N ASP A 192 -13.46 -5.32 31.17
CA ASP A 192 -14.53 -5.93 31.97
C ASP A 192 -14.54 -7.47 31.86
N GLY A 193 -13.67 -8.05 31.03
CA GLY A 193 -13.54 -9.50 30.84
C GLY A 193 -14.74 -10.14 30.15
N LEU A 194 -15.52 -9.36 29.40
CA LEU A 194 -16.76 -9.82 28.75
C LEU A 194 -16.50 -10.75 27.55
N TYR A 195 -15.29 -10.75 27.01
CA TYR A 195 -14.90 -11.63 25.91
C TYR A 195 -14.33 -12.96 26.46
N PRO A 196 -15.04 -14.08 26.37
CA PRO A 196 -14.53 -15.36 26.86
C PRO A 196 -13.42 -15.85 25.93
N SER A 197 -12.16 -15.76 26.37
CA SER A 197 -11.01 -16.41 25.74
C SER A 197 -11.05 -17.93 25.97
N GLY A 198 -12.08 -18.59 25.43
CA GLY A 198 -12.37 -20.00 25.68
C GLY A 198 -11.98 -20.92 24.52
N LYS A 199 -10.70 -21.35 24.50
CA LYS A 199 -10.27 -22.76 24.40
C LYS A 199 -8.75 -22.85 24.23
N SER A 200 -8.09 -23.27 25.30
CA SER A 200 -6.83 -24.01 25.26
C SER A 200 -6.86 -25.08 24.16
N SER A 201 -6.17 -24.83 23.05
CA SER A 201 -5.75 -25.88 22.12
C SER A 201 -4.25 -25.97 22.21
N GLN A 202 -3.79 -26.91 23.04
CA GLN A 202 -2.45 -27.47 22.93
C GLN A 202 -2.22 -27.95 21.49
N SER A 203 -1.00 -27.73 21.02
CA SER A 203 -0.35 -28.46 19.92
C SER A 203 -0.83 -28.13 18.51
N GLN A 204 -0.19 -27.14 17.87
CA GLN A 204 0.38 -27.39 16.55
C GLN A 204 1.57 -26.46 16.29
N ALA A 205 2.68 -27.11 16.00
CA ALA A 205 3.98 -26.52 15.75
C ALA A 205 4.00 -25.74 14.42
N GLY A 206 4.65 -24.59 14.47
CA GLY A 206 5.46 -24.02 13.38
C GLY A 206 4.79 -23.85 12.03
N LEU A 207 4.12 -22.72 11.84
CA LEU A 207 4.20 -21.97 10.58
C LEU A 207 4.21 -20.48 10.94
N GLN A 208 5.39 -19.85 10.87
CA GLN A 208 5.48 -18.39 10.74
C GLN A 208 4.79 -18.04 9.41
N LYS A 209 3.54 -17.59 9.49
CA LYS A 209 2.89 -16.91 8.38
C LYS A 209 2.97 -15.41 8.61
N SER A 210 3.34 -14.76 7.52
CA SER A 210 3.66 -13.35 7.39
C SER A 210 2.59 -12.46 7.99
N GLN A 211 3.06 -11.42 8.67
CA GLN A 211 2.26 -10.26 9.04
C GLN A 211 1.55 -9.70 7.80
N SER A 212 0.34 -9.19 8.04
CA SER A 212 -0.42 -8.33 7.13
C SER A 212 -1.10 -9.03 5.94
N THR A 213 -2.19 -9.76 6.16
CA THR A 213 -3.12 -10.10 5.06
C THR A 213 -4.56 -10.40 5.47
N LEU A 214 -5.21 -9.56 6.28
CA LEU A 214 -6.69 -9.58 6.35
C LEU A 214 -7.33 -8.74 5.24
N TYR A 215 -6.62 -7.72 4.75
CA TYR A 215 -7.14 -6.78 3.75
C TYR A 215 -7.40 -7.39 2.35
N LEU A 216 -6.67 -8.44 1.95
CA LEU A 216 -6.89 -9.07 0.63
C LEU A 216 -8.04 -10.09 0.62
N ALA A 217 -8.52 -10.55 1.79
CA ALA A 217 -9.60 -11.52 1.86
C ALA A 217 -10.98 -10.89 1.65
N SER A 218 -11.18 -9.65 2.14
CA SER A 218 -12.48 -8.97 2.04
C SER A 218 -12.75 -8.40 0.65
N VAL A 219 -11.73 -8.00 -0.12
CA VAL A 219 -11.91 -7.41 -1.47
C VAL A 219 -12.40 -8.42 -2.52
N SER A 220 -12.18 -9.73 -2.31
CA SER A 220 -12.67 -10.75 -3.25
C SER A 220 -14.17 -11.05 -3.15
N SER A 221 -14.88 -10.58 -2.12
CA SER A 221 -16.32 -10.87 -1.94
C SER A 221 -17.26 -9.74 -2.40
N HIS A 222 -16.73 -8.61 -2.88
CA HIS A 222 -17.53 -7.48 -3.39
C HIS A 222 -17.07 -7.02 -4.78
N LEU A 223 -17.05 -7.95 -5.73
CA LEU A 223 -17.26 -7.62 -7.14
C LEU A 223 -18.76 -7.62 -7.40
N PRO A 224 -19.38 -6.50 -7.82
CA PRO A 224 -20.72 -6.56 -8.37
C PRO A 224 -20.66 -7.41 -9.62
N HIS A 225 -21.31 -8.57 -9.57
CA HIS A 225 -21.54 -9.44 -10.72
C HIS A 225 -22.54 -8.74 -11.64
N SER A 226 -22.08 -7.74 -12.39
CA SER A 226 -22.82 -7.20 -13.52
C SER A 226 -22.73 -8.21 -14.66
N ALA A 227 -23.59 -9.23 -14.61
CA ALA A 227 -23.91 -10.00 -15.79
C ALA A 227 -24.56 -9.05 -16.81
N PRO A 228 -24.08 -8.96 -18.07
CA PRO A 228 -24.83 -8.26 -19.09
C PRO A 228 -26.11 -9.04 -19.37
N SER A 229 -27.25 -8.46 -19.01
CA SER A 229 -28.58 -8.94 -19.38
C SER A 229 -28.66 -9.17 -20.89
N ALA A 230 -29.22 -10.33 -21.28
CA ALA A 230 -29.34 -10.82 -22.66
C ALA A 230 -30.11 -9.90 -23.64
N THR A 231 -30.59 -8.75 -23.19
CA THR A 231 -31.35 -7.78 -24.01
C THR A 231 -30.43 -6.81 -24.78
N THR A 232 -29.16 -6.66 -24.39
CA THR A 232 -28.24 -5.72 -25.06
C THR A 232 -27.48 -6.35 -26.24
N GLN A 233 -27.39 -7.69 -26.32
CA GLN A 233 -26.71 -8.36 -27.44
C GLN A 233 -27.53 -8.39 -28.73
N VAL A 234 -28.87 -8.43 -28.64
CA VAL A 234 -29.74 -8.48 -29.84
C VAL A 234 -29.69 -7.17 -30.64
N ASN A 235 -29.55 -6.02 -29.98
CA ASN A 235 -29.46 -4.73 -30.68
C ASN A 235 -28.11 -4.52 -31.38
N ALA A 236 -27.00 -4.96 -30.78
CA ALA A 236 -25.67 -4.79 -31.36
C ALA A 236 -25.43 -5.70 -32.59
N GLU A 237 -26.03 -6.89 -32.62
CA GLU A 237 -26.01 -7.77 -33.81
C GLU A 237 -26.93 -7.25 -34.93
N THR A 238 -28.08 -6.68 -34.58
CA THR A 238 -29.01 -6.10 -35.57
C THR A 238 -28.40 -4.86 -36.24
N GLU A 239 -27.75 -3.97 -35.49
CA GLU A 239 -27.06 -2.80 -36.05
C GLU A 239 -25.84 -3.17 -36.90
N ARG A 240 -25.08 -4.23 -36.52
CA ARG A 240 -23.98 -4.73 -37.35
C ARG A 240 -24.45 -5.36 -38.66
N GLN A 241 -25.56 -6.09 -38.66
CA GLN A 241 -26.14 -6.66 -39.88
C GLN A 241 -26.75 -5.58 -40.79
N GLN A 242 -27.31 -4.50 -40.24
CA GLN A 242 -27.76 -3.35 -41.03
C GLN A 242 -26.62 -2.57 -41.68
N LEU A 243 -25.49 -2.38 -40.97
CA LEU A 243 -24.32 -1.71 -41.55
C LEU A 243 -23.61 -2.56 -42.61
N LEU A 244 -23.58 -3.89 -42.46
CA LEU A 244 -23.04 -4.80 -43.48
C LEU A 244 -23.90 -4.84 -44.75
N ASN A 245 -25.23 -4.72 -44.63
CA ASN A 245 -26.13 -4.65 -45.79
C ASN A 245 -26.05 -3.31 -46.53
N LEU A 246 -25.78 -2.18 -45.84
CA LEU A 246 -25.60 -0.88 -46.49
C LEU A 246 -24.31 -0.81 -47.34
N VAL A 247 -23.22 -1.41 -46.85
CA VAL A 247 -21.92 -1.43 -47.55
C VAL A 247 -21.97 -2.33 -48.80
N GLN A 248 -22.86 -3.33 -48.84
CA GLN A 248 -23.04 -4.19 -50.02
C GLN A 248 -23.95 -3.58 -51.08
N SER A 249 -24.77 -2.56 -50.77
CA SER A 249 -25.65 -1.90 -51.74
C SER A 249 -25.03 -0.73 -52.50
N GLU A 250 -23.87 -0.20 -52.06
CA GLU A 250 -23.17 0.91 -52.73
C GLU A 250 -22.14 0.46 -53.78
N GLY A 251 -22.00 -0.86 -54.02
CA GLY A 251 -21.01 -1.43 -54.94
C GLY A 251 -21.46 -1.66 -56.38
N ASP A 252 -22.71 -1.34 -56.74
CA ASP A 252 -23.26 -1.74 -58.05
C ASP A 252 -24.05 -0.61 -58.71
N THR A 253 -23.35 0.44 -59.14
CA THR A 253 -23.84 1.31 -60.22
C THR A 253 -22.68 1.96 -60.96
N ALA A 254 -22.20 1.31 -62.01
CA ALA A 254 -21.45 1.96 -63.08
C ALA A 254 -21.89 1.37 -64.42
N PRO A 255 -22.06 2.22 -65.43
CA PRO A 255 -21.50 1.95 -66.74
C PRO A 255 -20.19 2.72 -66.94
#